data_AF-A0A929DSH7-F1
#
_entry.id   AF-A0A929DSH7-F1
#
_cell.length_a   1.000
_cell.length_b   1.000
_cell.length_c   1.000
_cell.angle_alpha   90.00
_cell.angle_beta   90.00
_cell.angle_gamma   90.00
#
_symmetry.space_group_name_H-M   'P 1'
#
loop_
_entity.id
_entity.type
_entity.pdbx_description
1 polymer ?
#
loop_
_entity_poly.entity_id
_entity_poly.type
_entity_poly.pdbx_seq_one_letter_code
_entity_poly.pdbx_strand_id
1 'polypeptide(L)'
;MSEPASNQGSKPTGDTLARIIARLHLTEDTILVILITVMAGLAITQIFLRNFFHGGLVWAEPMLRAMVLWVAMFGAMVATRDDKHIRIDVLTHYLSASMRQWANVVTHGFSAIICLLVAWHSIRFVSMEAEQIVIAFGFVPTWVVASAIPIAFSVIAIRFVLYVWRDLIGIRSRQP
;
A
#
# COMPACT_ATOMS: atom_id res chain seq x y z
N MET A 1 40.36 37.46 -21.62
CA MET A 1 39.13 38.14 -21.16
C MET A 1 38.10 37.83 -22.23
N SER A 2 37.14 36.92 -22.10
CA SER A 2 36.34 36.49 -20.96
C SER A 2 35.86 35.04 -21.14
N GLU A 3 35.56 34.39 -20.01
CA GLU A 3 35.15 33.00 -19.79
C GLU A 3 34.05 32.42 -20.69
N PRO A 4 34.03 31.08 -20.87
CA PRO A 4 32.89 30.34 -21.42
C PRO A 4 31.83 30.11 -20.31
N ALA A 5 30.64 30.69 -20.48
CA ALA A 5 29.51 30.45 -19.59
C ALA A 5 28.90 29.06 -19.85
N SER A 6 29.06 28.21 -18.82
CA SER A 6 28.39 26.95 -18.53
C SER A 6 27.04 26.72 -19.23
N ASN A 7 27.04 25.79 -20.17
CA ASN A 7 25.85 25.10 -20.66
C ASN A 7 25.27 24.21 -19.53
N GLN A 8 24.31 24.73 -18.76
CA GLN A 8 23.53 23.99 -17.75
C GLN A 8 22.42 23.16 -18.41
N GLY A 9 22.80 22.29 -19.35
CA GLY A 9 21.90 21.29 -19.92
C GLY A 9 21.85 20.02 -19.05
N SER A 10 20.63 19.62 -18.67
CA SER A 10 20.20 18.36 -18.01
C SER A 10 19.81 18.53 -16.51
N LYS A 11 18.59 18.22 -16.04
CA LYS A 11 17.63 17.17 -16.45
C LYS A 11 16.14 17.54 -16.15
N PRO A 12 15.24 17.62 -17.15
CA PRO A 12 13.79 17.77 -16.94
C PRO A 12 13.08 16.51 -16.38
N THR A 13 13.79 15.38 -16.25
CA THR A 13 13.23 14.08 -15.84
C THR A 13 12.96 13.99 -14.33
N GLY A 14 13.77 14.64 -13.49
CA GLY A 14 13.64 14.58 -12.02
C GLY A 14 12.32 15.20 -11.53
N ASP A 15 11.97 16.36 -12.07
CA ASP A 15 10.78 17.10 -11.68
C ASP A 15 9.47 16.43 -12.13
N THR A 16 9.51 15.73 -13.27
CA THR A 16 8.33 15.03 -13.81
C THR A 16 8.01 13.79 -12.99
N LEU A 17 9.02 13.00 -12.62
CA LEU A 17 8.85 11.82 -11.77
C LEU A 17 8.36 12.18 -10.37
N ALA A 18 8.93 13.24 -9.78
CA ALA A 18 8.50 13.73 -8.47
C ALA A 18 7.02 14.15 -8.47
N ARG A 19 6.56 14.82 -9.53
CA ARG A 19 5.15 15.22 -9.67
C ARG A 19 4.22 14.02 -9.84
N ILE A 20 4.62 12.99 -10.59
CA ILE A 20 3.82 11.77 -10.79
C ILE A 20 3.65 11.04 -9.46
N ILE A 21 4.74 10.86 -8.72
CA ILE A 21 4.72 10.20 -7.40
C ILE A 21 3.85 10.98 -6.41
N ALA A 22 3.99 12.31 -6.38
CA ALA A 22 3.17 13.16 -5.51
C ALA A 22 1.67 13.04 -5.84
N ARG A 23 1.29 13.01 -7.13
CA ARG A 23 -0.10 12.81 -7.55
C ARG A 23 -0.62 11.43 -7.19
N LEU A 24 0.19 10.39 -7.35
CA LEU A 24 -0.19 9.03 -6.97
C LEU A 24 -0.49 8.96 -5.46
N HIS A 25 0.37 9.56 -4.64
CA HIS A 25 0.21 9.62 -3.19
C HIS A 25 -1.07 10.37 -2.77
N LEU A 26 -1.32 11.54 -3.36
CA LEU A 26 -2.56 12.30 -3.13
C LEU A 26 -3.80 11.49 -3.52
N THR A 27 -3.71 10.73 -4.60
CA THR A 27 -4.82 9.88 -5.08
C THR A 27 -5.08 8.73 -4.11
N GLU A 28 -4.05 8.03 -3.65
CA GLU A 28 -4.15 6.95 -2.65
C GLU A 28 -4.79 7.46 -1.35
N ASP A 29 -4.31 8.59 -0.82
CA ASP A 29 -4.82 9.19 0.41
C ASP A 29 -6.28 9.63 0.26
N THR A 30 -6.63 10.25 -0.87
CA THR A 30 -8.01 10.69 -1.13
C THR A 30 -8.97 9.49 -1.24
N ILE A 31 -8.57 8.43 -1.95
CA ILE A 31 -9.36 7.21 -2.07
C ILE A 31 -9.60 6.59 -0.69
N LEU A 32 -8.54 6.49 0.14
CA LEU A 32 -8.64 5.92 1.48
C LEU A 32 -9.59 6.73 2.38
N VAL A 33 -9.48 8.06 2.38
CA VAL A 33 -10.35 8.94 3.17
C VAL A 33 -11.82 8.80 2.74
N ILE A 34 -12.09 8.77 1.43
CA ILE A 34 -13.45 8.56 0.90
C ILE A 34 -13.98 7.20 1.34
N LEU A 35 -13.20 6.13 1.19
CA LEU A 35 -13.62 4.78 1.58
C LEU A 35 -13.98 4.70 3.08
N ILE A 36 -13.13 5.26 3.94
CA ILE A 36 -13.37 5.29 5.39
C ILE A 36 -14.64 6.09 5.71
N THR A 37 -14.80 7.25 5.09
CA THR A 37 -15.97 8.12 5.32
C THR A 37 -17.27 7.43 4.92
N VAL A 38 -17.30 6.80 3.75
CA VAL A 38 -18.47 6.06 3.26
C VAL A 38 -18.75 4.85 4.14
N MET A 39 -17.73 4.08 4.52
CA MET A 39 -17.86 2.93 5.42
C MET A 39 -18.42 3.34 6.79
N ALA A 40 -17.90 4.42 7.37
CA ALA A 40 -18.38 4.95 8.65
C ALA A 40 -19.84 5.42 8.54
N GLY A 41 -20.18 6.16 7.50
CA GLY A 41 -21.56 6.60 7.24
C GLY A 41 -22.53 5.43 7.09
N LEU A 42 -22.13 4.38 6.36
CA LEU A 42 -22.93 3.17 6.20
C LEU A 42 -23.11 2.42 7.53
N ALA A 43 -22.04 2.28 8.32
CA ALA A 43 -22.08 1.62 9.62
C ALA A 43 -23.00 2.35 10.61
N ILE A 44 -22.89 3.68 10.67
CA ILE A 44 -23.75 4.53 11.50
C ILE A 44 -25.21 4.36 11.07
N THR A 45 -25.49 4.46 9.75
CA THR A 45 -26.84 4.29 9.20
C THR A 45 -27.43 2.93 9.59
N GLN A 46 -26.64 1.86 9.50
CA GLN A 46 -27.07 0.52 9.87
C GLN A 46 -27.40 0.39 11.37
N ILE A 47 -26.60 1.03 12.23
CA ILE A 47 -26.85 1.07 13.69
C ILE A 47 -28.16 1.82 13.97
N PHE A 48 -28.40 2.95 13.33
CA PHE A 48 -29.66 3.70 13.46
C PHE A 48 -30.87 2.87 13.00
N LEU A 49 -30.80 2.22 11.83
CA LEU A 49 -31.90 1.39 11.34
C LEU A 49 -32.22 0.24 12.29
N ARG A 50 -31.20 -0.49 12.77
CA ARG A 50 -31.41 -1.61 13.70
C ARG A 50 -32.01 -1.17 15.03
N ASN A 51 -31.53 -0.06 15.60
CA ASN A 51 -31.95 0.39 16.92
C ASN A 51 -33.33 1.05 16.93
N PHE A 52 -33.69 1.81 15.88
CA PHE A 52 -34.96 2.55 15.84
C PHE A 52 -36.06 1.80 15.12
N PHE A 53 -35.74 1.14 14.01
CA PHE A 53 -36.73 0.46 13.15
C PHE A 53 -36.81 -1.05 13.39
N HIS A 54 -36.02 -1.60 14.32
CA HIS A 54 -35.89 -3.04 14.58
C HIS A 54 -35.61 -3.88 13.31
N GLY A 55 -35.15 -3.23 12.24
CA GLY A 55 -34.89 -3.79 10.93
C GLY A 55 -33.53 -3.32 10.41
N GLY A 56 -32.90 -4.12 9.54
CA GLY A 56 -31.57 -3.83 9.00
C GLY A 56 -31.51 -4.06 7.49
N LEU A 57 -30.58 -3.39 6.83
CA LEU A 57 -30.27 -3.64 5.42
C LEU A 57 -29.53 -4.98 5.31
N VAL A 58 -30.19 -6.00 4.75
CA VAL A 58 -29.63 -7.35 4.58
C VAL A 58 -28.32 -7.34 3.79
N TRP A 59 -28.17 -6.41 2.84
CA TRP A 59 -26.97 -6.24 2.03
C TRP A 59 -25.89 -5.35 2.67
N ALA A 60 -26.21 -4.59 3.72
CA ALA A 60 -25.25 -3.68 4.33
C ALA A 60 -24.18 -4.42 5.13
N GLU A 61 -24.52 -5.54 5.78
CA GLU A 61 -23.55 -6.34 6.54
C GLU A 61 -22.41 -6.90 5.67
N PRO A 62 -22.67 -7.57 4.53
CA PRO A 62 -21.57 -8.03 3.68
C PRO A 62 -20.87 -6.87 2.94
N MET A 63 -21.58 -5.79 2.59
CA MET A 63 -20.97 -4.57 2.02
C MET A 63 -19.97 -3.95 2.99
N LEU A 64 -20.32 -3.80 4.27
CA LEU A 64 -19.41 -3.29 5.30
C LEU A 64 -18.18 -4.16 5.42
N ARG A 65 -18.32 -5.50 5.40
CA ARG A 65 -17.17 -6.41 5.44
C ARG A 65 -16.24 -6.20 4.24
N ALA A 66 -16.78 -5.99 3.04
CA ALA A 66 -16.01 -5.69 1.85
C ALA A 66 -15.31 -4.32 1.93
N MET A 67 -16.01 -3.29 2.45
CA MET A 67 -15.41 -1.97 2.66
C MET A 67 -14.28 -2.01 3.68
N VAL A 68 -14.43 -2.75 4.78
CA VAL A 68 -13.36 -2.96 5.77
C VAL A 68 -12.14 -3.59 5.11
N LEU A 69 -12.33 -4.61 4.26
CA LEU A 69 -11.24 -5.22 3.51
C LEU A 69 -10.54 -4.18 2.62
N TRP A 70 -11.30 -3.42 1.84
CA TRP A 70 -10.72 -2.40 0.96
C TRP A 70 -9.98 -1.32 1.75
N VAL A 71 -10.57 -0.78 2.81
CA VAL A 71 -9.93 0.18 3.71
C VAL A 71 -8.64 -0.39 4.29
N ALA A 72 -8.63 -1.64 4.73
CA ALA A 72 -7.42 -2.29 5.24
C ALA A 72 -6.33 -2.41 4.17
N MET A 73 -6.70 -2.78 2.93
CA MET A 73 -5.76 -2.91 1.82
C MET A 73 -5.19 -1.56 1.38
N PHE A 74 -6.04 -0.53 1.20
CA PHE A 74 -5.59 0.83 0.89
C PHE A 74 -4.78 1.45 2.03
N GLY A 75 -5.22 1.24 3.27
CA GLY A 75 -4.51 1.68 4.47
C GLY A 75 -3.13 1.05 4.58
N ALA A 76 -2.98 -0.25 4.27
CA ALA A 76 -1.69 -0.92 4.22
C ALA A 76 -0.77 -0.33 3.13
N MET A 77 -1.30 -0.06 1.93
CA MET A 77 -0.54 0.58 0.85
C MET A 77 0.00 1.95 1.29
N VAL A 78 -0.86 2.81 1.86
CA VAL A 78 -0.48 4.13 2.37
C VAL A 78 0.51 4.02 3.54
N ALA A 79 0.29 3.09 4.48
CA ALA A 79 1.20 2.89 5.61
C ALA A 79 2.61 2.45 5.18
N THR A 80 2.70 1.64 4.10
CA THR A 80 3.99 1.20 3.55
C THR A 80 4.78 2.36 2.95
N ARG A 81 4.09 3.37 2.37
CA ARG A 81 4.73 4.57 1.80
C ARG A 81 5.50 5.36 2.84
N ASP A 82 4.92 5.49 4.02
CA ASP A 82 5.48 6.35 5.06
C ASP A 82 6.79 5.80 5.63
N ASP A 83 7.26 4.60 5.19
CA ASP A 83 8.54 3.99 5.57
C ASP A 83 8.74 4.04 7.10
N LYS A 84 7.61 4.01 7.83
CA LYS A 84 7.53 3.88 9.28
C LYS A 84 7.50 2.40 9.64
N HIS A 85 8.24 1.57 8.91
CA HIS A 85 8.87 0.46 9.59
C HIS A 85 9.61 1.12 10.73
N ILE A 86 9.05 0.98 11.93
CA ILE A 86 9.53 1.55 13.18
C ILE A 86 11.04 1.47 13.08
N ARG A 87 11.69 2.59 12.70
CA ARG A 87 13.12 2.72 12.91
C ARG A 87 13.15 2.39 14.38
N ILE A 88 13.75 1.25 14.70
CA ILE A 88 14.04 0.92 16.08
C ILE A 88 15.11 1.95 16.42
N ASP A 89 14.73 3.23 16.55
CA ASP A 89 15.60 4.37 16.74
C ASP A 89 16.32 4.17 18.08
N VAL A 90 15.70 3.40 18.98
CA VAL A 90 16.26 2.93 20.23
C VAL A 90 17.41 1.92 20.02
N LEU A 91 17.29 0.95 19.10
CA LEU A 91 18.33 -0.08 18.87
C LEU A 91 19.40 0.41 17.88
N THR A 92 19.02 1.28 16.94
CA THR A 92 19.93 1.88 15.96
C THR A 92 20.76 3.03 16.52
N HIS A 93 20.45 3.55 17.71
CA HIS A 93 21.31 4.48 18.42
C HIS A 93 22.62 3.83 18.91
N TYR A 94 22.59 2.52 19.19
CA TYR A 94 23.75 1.76 19.66
C TYR A 94 24.51 1.01 18.55
N LEU A 95 24.01 1.01 17.31
CA LEU A 95 24.60 0.27 16.19
C LEU A 95 25.33 1.19 15.20
N SER A 96 26.48 0.72 14.70
CA SER A 96 27.25 1.43 13.66
C SER A 96 26.43 1.62 12.39
N ALA A 97 26.70 2.72 11.66
CA ALA A 97 25.96 3.09 10.46
C ALA A 97 25.92 1.99 9.38
N SER A 98 26.94 1.12 9.34
CA SER A 98 27.03 0.00 8.40
C SER A 98 26.13 -1.18 8.78
N MET A 99 26.09 -1.58 10.06
CA MET A 99 25.19 -2.65 10.54
C MET A 99 23.72 -2.27 10.42
N ARG A 100 23.39 -1.00 10.61
CA ARG A 100 22.02 -0.47 10.44
C ARG A 100 21.54 -0.64 9.00
N GLN A 101 22.39 -0.36 8.02
CA GLN A 101 22.03 -0.51 6.60
C GLN A 101 21.79 -1.97 6.24
N TRP A 102 22.64 -2.89 6.70
CA TRP A 102 22.44 -4.33 6.50
C TRP A 102 21.16 -4.85 7.16
N ALA A 103 20.86 -4.43 8.38
CA ALA A 103 19.62 -4.80 9.07
C ALA A 103 18.38 -4.36 8.27
N ASN A 104 18.38 -3.12 7.76
CA ASN A 104 17.29 -2.61 6.94
C ASN A 104 17.12 -3.41 5.64
N VAL A 105 18.21 -3.74 4.94
CA VAL A 105 18.16 -4.56 3.72
C VAL A 105 17.56 -5.93 3.99
N VAL A 106 17.95 -6.59 5.10
CA VAL A 106 17.41 -7.90 5.48
C VAL A 106 15.93 -7.80 5.83
N THR A 107 15.51 -6.81 6.62
CA THR A 107 14.10 -6.61 6.99
C THR A 107 13.25 -6.29 5.77
N HIS A 108 13.68 -5.36 4.91
CA HIS A 108 12.96 -5.02 3.68
C HIS A 108 12.91 -6.19 2.70
N GLY A 109 13.99 -6.96 2.57
CA GLY A 109 14.04 -8.17 1.74
C GLY A 109 13.10 -9.25 2.24
N PHE A 110 13.07 -9.51 3.55
CA PHE A 110 12.15 -10.46 4.16
C PHE A 110 10.69 -10.04 3.99
N SER A 111 10.37 -8.76 4.25
CA SER A 111 9.04 -8.20 4.00
C SER A 111 8.63 -8.30 2.52
N ALA A 112 9.56 -8.03 1.58
CA ALA A 112 9.30 -8.18 0.15
C ALA A 112 8.93 -9.63 -0.22
N ILE A 113 9.68 -10.61 0.29
CA ILE A 113 9.43 -12.03 0.05
C ILE A 113 8.05 -12.43 0.57
N ILE A 114 7.72 -12.06 1.82
CA ILE A 114 6.39 -12.35 2.38
C ILE A 114 5.30 -11.71 1.54
N CYS A 115 5.44 -10.43 1.17
CA CYS A 115 4.42 -9.75 0.37
C CYS A 115 4.24 -10.40 -1.01
N LEU A 116 5.32 -10.85 -1.65
CA LEU A 116 5.26 -11.58 -2.92
C LEU A 116 4.56 -12.94 -2.77
N LEU A 117 4.86 -13.69 -1.72
CA LEU A 117 4.20 -14.97 -1.44
C LEU A 117 2.70 -14.78 -1.21
N VAL A 118 2.32 -13.77 -0.42
CA VAL A 118 0.91 -13.44 -0.19
C VAL A 118 0.23 -12.99 -1.48
N ALA A 119 0.88 -12.16 -2.30
CA ALA A 119 0.37 -11.76 -3.61
C ALA A 119 0.12 -12.99 -4.51
N TRP A 120 1.07 -13.93 -4.56
CA TRP A 120 0.94 -15.16 -5.35
C TRP A 120 -0.24 -16.03 -4.89
N HIS A 121 -0.34 -16.29 -3.59
CA HIS A 121 -1.43 -17.10 -3.03
C HIS A 121 -2.79 -16.41 -3.15
N SER A 122 -2.85 -15.09 -3.02
CA SER A 122 -4.09 -14.33 -3.16
C SER A 122 -4.60 -14.28 -4.61
N ILE A 123 -3.72 -14.24 -5.62
CA ILE A 123 -4.14 -14.39 -7.03
C ILE A 123 -4.79 -15.76 -7.25
N ARG A 124 -4.17 -16.82 -6.74
CA ARG A 124 -4.71 -18.20 -6.82
C ARG A 124 -6.07 -18.30 -6.12
N PHE A 125 -6.21 -17.67 -4.96
CA PHE A 125 -7.47 -17.60 -4.24
C PHE A 125 -8.58 -16.92 -5.06
N VAL A 126 -8.29 -15.75 -5.63
CA VAL A 126 -9.25 -15.02 -6.47
C VAL A 126 -9.65 -15.80 -7.72
N SER A 127 -8.71 -16.53 -8.35
CA SER A 127 -9.04 -17.38 -9.49
C SER A 127 -10.00 -18.51 -9.13
N MET A 128 -9.85 -19.13 -7.95
CA MET A 128 -10.78 -20.16 -7.49
C MET A 128 -12.18 -19.60 -7.21
N GLU A 129 -12.27 -18.41 -6.61
CA GLU A 129 -13.57 -17.77 -6.38
C GLU A 129 -14.27 -17.31 -7.67
N ALA A 130 -13.50 -16.91 -8.69
CA ALA A 130 -14.04 -16.52 -9.99
C ALA A 130 -14.76 -17.68 -10.69
N GLU A 131 -14.31 -18.92 -10.49
CA GLU A 131 -14.95 -20.13 -11.04
C GLU A 131 -16.31 -20.44 -10.39
N GLN A 132 -16.53 -20.02 -9.13
CA GLN A 132 -17.76 -20.34 -8.39
C GLN A 132 -18.88 -19.31 -8.53
N ILE A 133 -18.62 -18.15 -9.17
CA ILE A 133 -19.57 -17.03 -9.41
C ILE A 133 -20.50 -16.78 -8.21
N VAL A 134 -19.91 -16.61 -7.03
CA VAL A 134 -20.64 -16.30 -5.79
C VAL A 134 -20.84 -14.79 -5.68
N ILE A 135 -22.04 -14.36 -5.29
CA ILE A 135 -22.37 -12.94 -5.06
C ILE A 135 -22.12 -12.60 -3.60
N ALA A 136 -21.35 -11.53 -3.34
CA ALA A 136 -21.03 -11.07 -2.00
C ALA A 136 -22.15 -10.21 -1.39
N PHE A 137 -22.66 -9.25 -2.16
CA PHE A 137 -23.80 -8.40 -1.79
C PHE A 137 -24.35 -7.68 -3.02
N GLY A 138 -25.67 -7.48 -3.04
CA GLY A 138 -26.35 -6.81 -4.15
C GLY A 138 -26.06 -7.51 -5.48
N PHE A 139 -25.17 -6.91 -6.28
CA PHE A 139 -24.75 -7.40 -7.60
C PHE A 139 -23.23 -7.58 -7.72
N VAL A 140 -22.48 -7.45 -6.62
CA VAL A 140 -21.01 -7.51 -6.64
C VAL A 140 -20.55 -8.94 -6.38
N PRO A 141 -19.80 -9.57 -7.31
CA PRO A 141 -19.21 -10.89 -7.10
C PRO A 141 -18.11 -10.87 -6.02
N THR A 142 -17.98 -11.97 -5.28
CA THR A 142 -16.96 -12.10 -4.22
C THR A 142 -15.53 -11.95 -4.76
N TRP A 143 -15.25 -12.45 -5.96
CA TRP A 143 -13.92 -12.34 -6.58
C TRP A 143 -13.49 -10.87 -6.78
N VAL A 144 -14.43 -9.95 -7.02
CA VAL A 144 -14.12 -8.51 -7.16
C VAL A 144 -13.65 -7.95 -5.82
N VAL A 145 -14.33 -8.31 -4.73
CA VAL A 145 -13.97 -7.90 -3.38
C VAL A 145 -12.60 -8.47 -3.00
N ALA A 146 -12.39 -9.76 -3.25
CA ALA A 146 -11.15 -10.46 -2.95
C ALA A 146 -9.96 -9.98 -3.80
N SER A 147 -10.20 -9.47 -5.03
CA SER A 147 -9.15 -8.95 -5.92
C SER A 147 -8.39 -7.74 -5.36
N ALA A 148 -8.97 -7.02 -4.40
CA ALA A 148 -8.26 -5.94 -3.71
C ALA A 148 -6.99 -6.44 -2.97
N ILE A 149 -7.00 -7.69 -2.49
CA ILE A 149 -5.87 -8.29 -1.77
C ILE A 149 -4.65 -8.47 -2.68
N PRO A 150 -4.71 -9.22 -3.80
CA PRO A 150 -3.54 -9.40 -4.66
C PRO A 150 -3.05 -8.08 -5.26
N ILE A 151 -3.96 -7.13 -5.55
CA ILE A 151 -3.57 -5.80 -6.04
C ILE A 151 -2.74 -5.08 -4.98
N ALA A 152 -3.24 -4.96 -3.75
CA ALA A 152 -2.54 -4.24 -2.69
C ALA A 152 -1.20 -4.88 -2.33
N PHE A 153 -1.16 -6.21 -2.15
CA PHE A 153 0.09 -6.91 -1.85
C PHE A 153 1.10 -6.85 -2.99
N SER A 154 0.66 -6.83 -4.26
CA SER A 154 1.57 -6.65 -5.40
C SER A 154 2.20 -5.26 -5.39
N VAL A 155 1.41 -4.21 -5.15
CA VAL A 155 1.91 -2.83 -5.05
C VAL A 155 2.90 -2.70 -3.88
N ILE A 156 2.56 -3.24 -2.70
CA ILE A 156 3.41 -3.25 -1.51
C ILE A 156 4.71 -4.02 -1.77
N ALA A 157 4.63 -5.20 -2.40
CA ALA A 157 5.80 -5.99 -2.75
C ALA A 157 6.76 -5.23 -3.68
N ILE A 158 6.22 -4.57 -4.72
CA ILE A 158 7.02 -3.74 -5.63
C ILE A 158 7.70 -2.60 -4.86
N ARG A 159 7.00 -1.93 -3.93
CA ARG A 159 7.59 -0.88 -3.08
C ARG A 159 8.76 -1.40 -2.25
N PHE A 160 8.60 -2.55 -1.58
CA PHE A 160 9.69 -3.14 -0.79
C PHE A 160 10.89 -3.53 -1.65
N VAL A 161 10.66 -4.11 -2.84
CA VAL A 161 11.75 -4.42 -3.78
C VAL A 161 12.53 -3.16 -4.17
N LEU A 162 11.83 -2.06 -4.45
CA LEU A 162 12.47 -0.77 -4.74
C LEU A 162 13.27 -0.22 -3.55
N TYR A 163 12.76 -0.36 -2.33
CA TYR A 163 13.49 0.05 -1.12
C TYR A 163 14.77 -0.76 -0.92
N VAL A 164 14.71 -2.08 -1.06
CA VAL A 164 15.89 -2.97 -1.04
C VAL A 164 16.89 -2.52 -2.09
N TRP A 165 16.44 -2.23 -3.31
CA TRP A 165 17.33 -1.86 -4.39
C TRP A 165 18.04 -0.53 -4.15
N ARG A 166 17.31 0.48 -3.64
CA ARG A 166 17.88 1.77 -3.22
C ARG A 166 18.91 1.58 -2.11
N ASP A 167 18.61 0.78 -1.10
CA ASP A 167 19.49 0.54 0.04
C ASP A 167 20.78 -0.16 -0.41
N LEU A 168 20.70 -1.14 -1.32
CA LEU A 168 21.86 -1.81 -1.92
C LEU A 168 22.77 -0.84 -2.70
N ILE A 169 22.19 0.06 -3.50
CA ILE A 169 22.96 1.07 -4.26
C ILE A 169 23.61 2.07 -3.29
N GLY A 170 22.91 2.46 -2.22
CA GLY A 170 23.43 3.34 -1.18
C GLY A 170 24.65 2.77 -0.47
N ILE A 171 24.63 1.47 -0.14
CA ILE A 171 25.77 0.75 0.44
C ILE A 171 26.97 0.76 -0.52
N ARG A 172 26.74 0.51 -1.81
CA ARG A 172 27.81 0.44 -2.83
C ARG A 172 28.51 1.78 -3.08
N SER A 173 27.84 2.90 -2.82
CA SER A 173 28.41 4.25 -3.02
C SER A 173 29.32 4.76 -1.91
N ARG A 174 29.38 4.07 -0.75
CA ARG A 174 30.13 4.51 0.44
C ARG A 174 31.43 3.75 0.73
N GLN A 175 31.84 2.84 -0.15
CA GLN A 175 33.14 2.16 -0.05
C GLN A 175 34.13 2.83 -1.02
N PRO A 176 35.07 3.65 -0.54
CA PRO A 176 36.34 3.89 -1.23
C PRO A 176 37.27 2.67 -1.14
#